data_AF-A0A2C5Z0P1-F1
#
_entry.id   AF-A0A2C5Z0P1-F1
#
_cell.length_a   1.000
_cell.length_b   1.000
_cell.length_c   1.000
_cell.angle_alpha   90.00
_cell.angle_beta   90.00
_cell.angle_gamma   90.00
#
_symmetry.space_group_name_H-M   'P 1'
#
loop_
_entity.id
_entity.type
_entity.pdbx_description
1 polymer ?
#
loop_
_entity_poly.entity_id
_entity_poly.type
_entity_poly.pdbx_seq_one_letter_code
_entity_poly.pdbx_strand_id
1 'polypeptide(L)'
;MALSFVVPKELYRKHMATWTPTAEHDEKVLARIMRLQAKQDKELEAYNFDAKQIEAFRYRMNDALRAVTQVAVREARTRELRQELAKSEKLTRYFEENPSEMKHVRHDGELRTARQQAHLRHVPDYLMPKEGRKGLSEQEVGFVPLNKPGSKERGGHRKGRGKRGRLVRGGRRKNDPLKTLGARRLAK
;
A
#
# COMPACT_ATOMS: atom_id res chain seq x y z
N MET A 1 -3.69 -11.94 25.19
CA MET A 1 -2.21 -12.10 25.18
C MET A 1 -1.60 -10.80 24.68
N ALA A 2 -0.67 -10.20 25.42
CA ALA A 2 0.01 -8.96 25.03
C ALA A 2 1.49 -9.26 24.83
N LEU A 3 2.04 -8.89 23.68
CA LEU A 3 3.46 -9.05 23.35
C LEU A 3 4.13 -7.67 23.39
N SER A 4 5.23 -7.56 24.12
CA SER A 4 6.06 -6.35 24.16
C SER A 4 7.45 -6.68 23.62
N PHE A 5 7.94 -5.84 22.71
CA PHE A 5 9.31 -5.92 22.21
C PHE A 5 10.20 -5.00 23.04
N VAL A 6 11.39 -5.49 23.41
CA VAL A 6 12.38 -4.76 24.20
C VAL A 6 13.71 -4.87 23.46
N VAL A 7 14.34 -3.73 23.18
CA VAL A 7 15.68 -3.71 22.60
C VAL A 7 16.72 -3.69 23.73
N PRO A 8 17.61 -4.70 23.84
CA PRO A 8 18.73 -4.66 24.76
C PRO A 8 19.65 -3.47 24.45
N LYS A 9 20.26 -2.85 25.47
CA LYS A 9 21.19 -1.72 25.28
C LYS A 9 22.34 -2.07 24.34
N GLU A 10 22.80 -3.32 24.37
CA GLU A 10 23.84 -3.81 23.48
C GLU A 10 23.45 -3.76 22.00
N LEU A 11 22.16 -3.84 21.68
CA LEU A 11 21.64 -3.83 20.31
C LEU A 11 21.12 -2.45 19.89
N TYR A 12 21.05 -1.50 20.83
CA TYR A 12 20.64 -0.13 20.55
C TYR A 12 21.56 0.52 19.52
N ARG A 13 20.97 1.16 18.50
CA ARG A 13 21.67 1.83 17.38
C ARG A 13 22.58 0.93 16.51
N LYS A 14 22.62 -0.40 16.72
CA LYS A 14 23.39 -1.30 15.83
C LYS A 14 22.86 -1.31 14.40
N HIS A 15 21.54 -1.20 14.22
CA HIS A 15 20.91 -1.14 12.91
C HIS A 15 20.27 0.23 12.66
N MET A 16 20.93 1.05 11.83
CA MET A 16 20.55 2.46 11.60
C MET A 16 19.18 2.64 10.95
N ALA A 17 18.67 1.65 10.22
CA ALA A 17 17.36 1.78 9.56
C ALA A 17 16.17 1.46 10.48
N THR A 18 16.39 0.80 11.63
CA THR A 18 15.29 0.34 12.51
C THR A 18 15.47 0.74 13.97
N TRP A 19 16.38 1.67 14.27
CA TRP A 19 16.49 2.20 15.63
C TRP A 19 15.43 3.28 15.88
N THR A 20 15.02 3.40 17.14
CA THR A 20 14.14 4.47 17.60
C THR A 20 14.73 5.11 18.84
N PRO A 21 14.61 6.44 19.03
CA PRO A 21 15.17 7.11 20.22
C PRO A 21 14.62 6.57 21.54
N THR A 22 13.36 6.14 21.55
CA THR A 22 12.69 5.59 22.74
C THR A 22 13.31 4.28 23.22
N ALA A 23 13.92 3.50 22.31
CA ALA A 23 14.51 2.19 22.61
C ALA A 23 15.70 2.26 23.57
N GLU A 24 16.31 3.43 23.77
CA GLU A 24 17.41 3.63 24.72
C GLU A 24 17.01 3.31 26.17
N HIS A 25 15.74 3.50 26.50
CA HIS A 25 15.21 3.35 27.85
C HIS A 25 14.44 2.04 28.05
N ASP A 26 14.43 1.15 27.06
CA ASP A 26 13.63 -0.08 27.04
C ASP A 26 13.93 -0.99 28.24
N GLU A 27 15.19 -1.19 28.62
CA GLU A 27 15.55 -1.99 29.80
C GLU A 27 15.00 -1.41 31.11
N LYS A 28 15.02 -0.08 31.24
CA LYS A 28 14.48 0.61 32.43
C LYS A 28 12.96 0.46 32.48
N VAL A 29 12.31 0.56 31.31
CA VAL A 29 10.86 0.37 31.17
C VAL A 29 10.48 -1.09 31.47
N LEU A 30 11.22 -2.07 30.95
CA LEU A 30 11.03 -3.48 31.23
C LEU A 30 11.14 -3.77 32.74
N ALA A 31 12.19 -3.29 33.40
CA ALA A 31 12.35 -3.46 34.85
C ALA A 31 11.19 -2.86 35.64
N ARG A 32 10.66 -1.71 35.21
CA ARG A 32 9.47 -1.10 35.81
C ARG A 32 8.22 -1.97 35.59
N ILE A 33 8.02 -2.49 34.38
CA ILE A 33 6.89 -3.36 34.04
C ILE A 33 6.96 -4.65 34.87
N MET A 34 8.13 -5.29 34.96
CA MET A 34 8.32 -6.49 35.78
C MET A 34 7.91 -6.27 37.24
N ARG A 35 8.32 -5.16 37.85
CA ARG A 35 7.91 -4.81 39.23
C ARG A 35 6.41 -4.59 39.36
N LEU A 36 5.76 -3.98 38.37
CA LEU A 36 4.32 -3.72 38.40
C LEU A 36 3.51 -5.00 38.20
N GLN A 37 3.96 -5.90 37.32
CA GLN A 37 3.30 -7.18 37.08
C GLN A 37 3.49 -8.15 38.26
N ALA A 38 4.68 -8.18 38.86
CA ALA A 38 4.93 -8.95 40.08
C ALA A 38 4.05 -8.52 41.26
N LYS A 39 3.71 -7.23 41.37
CA LYS A 39 2.74 -6.73 42.37
C LYS A 39 1.30 -7.18 42.09
N GLN A 40 0.99 -7.58 40.87
CA GLN A 40 -0.32 -8.08 40.45
C GLN A 40 -0.33 -9.61 40.30
N ASP A 41 0.70 -10.30 40.81
CA ASP A 41 0.88 -11.75 40.68
C ASP A 41 0.80 -12.25 39.23
N LYS A 42 1.27 -11.42 38.28
CA LYS A 42 1.35 -11.75 36.86
C LYS A 42 2.81 -11.94 36.47
N GLU A 43 3.09 -13.08 35.86
CA GLU A 43 4.42 -13.40 35.37
C GLU A 43 4.61 -12.96 33.91
N LEU A 44 5.84 -12.57 33.58
CA LEU A 44 6.25 -12.23 32.22
C LEU A 44 7.09 -13.39 31.69
N GLU A 45 6.57 -14.07 30.69
CA GLU A 45 7.30 -15.16 30.03
C GLU A 45 8.09 -14.64 28.83
N ALA A 46 9.30 -15.15 28.66
CA ALA A 46 10.08 -14.90 27.46
C ALA A 46 9.40 -15.60 26.27
N TYR A 47 9.04 -14.81 25.25
CA TYR A 47 8.47 -15.37 24.05
C TYR A 47 9.53 -16.18 23.28
N ASN A 48 9.28 -17.48 23.09
CA ASN A 48 10.16 -18.32 22.31
C ASN A 48 10.02 -17.97 20.82
N PHE A 49 11.02 -17.26 20.30
CA PHE A 49 11.04 -16.73 18.93
C PHE A 49 12.03 -17.53 18.08
N ASP A 50 11.53 -18.28 17.10
CA ASP A 50 12.37 -18.99 16.14
C ASP A 50 12.94 -18.02 15.08
N ALA A 51 14.13 -17.50 15.37
CA ALA A 51 14.81 -16.56 14.48
C ALA A 51 15.09 -17.13 13.08
N LYS A 52 15.24 -18.46 12.95
CA LYS A 52 15.57 -19.10 11.66
C LYS A 52 14.43 -19.00 10.66
N GLN A 53 13.18 -19.05 11.13
CA GLN A 53 12.01 -18.91 10.27
C GLN A 53 11.92 -17.52 9.64
N ILE A 54 12.39 -16.50 10.35
CA ILE A 54 12.24 -15.09 9.94
C ILE A 54 13.46 -14.60 9.16
N GLU A 55 14.60 -15.30 9.27
CA GLU A 55 15.79 -15.01 8.48
C GLU A 55 15.52 -15.05 6.97
N ALA A 56 14.64 -15.97 6.53
CA ALA A 56 14.20 -16.05 5.15
C ALA A 56 13.50 -14.76 4.65
N PHE A 57 12.89 -13.98 5.54
CA PHE A 57 12.23 -12.70 5.22
C PHE A 57 13.17 -11.49 5.25
N ARG A 58 14.41 -11.66 5.74
CA ARG A 58 15.34 -10.55 5.99
C ARG A 58 15.55 -9.68 4.74
N TYR A 59 15.70 -10.29 3.56
CA TYR A 59 15.89 -9.55 2.32
C TYR A 59 14.66 -8.70 1.95
N ARG A 60 13.44 -9.20 2.18
CA ARG A 60 12.19 -8.44 1.92
C ARG A 60 12.03 -7.26 2.86
N MET A 61 12.38 -7.45 4.13
CA MET A 61 12.44 -6.37 5.12
C MET A 61 13.44 -5.29 4.68
N ASN A 62 14.63 -5.69 4.22
CA ASN A 62 15.63 -4.75 3.72
C ASN A 62 15.14 -4.00 2.47
N ASP A 63 14.49 -4.67 1.52
CA ASP A 63 13.93 -4.03 0.33
C ASP A 63 12.82 -3.02 0.69
N ALA A 64 11.97 -3.36 1.66
CA ALA A 64 10.95 -2.46 2.19
C ALA A 64 11.57 -1.23 2.87
N LEU A 65 12.56 -1.43 3.73
CA LEU A 65 13.27 -0.34 4.42
C LEU A 65 13.96 0.60 3.43
N ARG A 66 14.53 0.08 2.34
CA ARG A 66 15.16 0.91 1.30
C ARG A 66 14.13 1.72 0.49
N ALA A 67 12.91 1.22 0.34
CA ALA A 67 11.85 1.94 -0.36
C ALA A 67 11.29 3.12 0.46
N VAL A 68 11.33 3.01 1.79
CA VAL A 68 10.79 4.04 2.70
C VAL A 68 11.87 5.06 3.05
N THR A 69 11.83 6.20 2.36
CA THR A 69 12.74 7.33 2.62
C THR A 69 12.00 8.49 3.31
N GLN A 70 12.74 9.42 3.92
CA GLN A 70 12.14 10.62 4.51
C GLN A 70 11.33 11.43 3.49
N VAL A 71 11.78 11.47 2.23
CA VAL A 71 11.06 12.12 1.13
C VAL A 71 9.74 11.41 0.86
N ALA A 72 9.75 10.08 0.78
CA ALA A 72 8.53 9.29 0.59
C ALA A 72 7.54 9.47 1.76
N VAL A 73 8.02 9.59 2.99
CA VAL A 73 7.16 9.86 4.17
C VAL A 73 6.54 11.26 4.07
N ARG A 74 7.32 12.28 3.70
CA ARG A 74 6.81 13.65 3.52
C ARG A 74 5.78 13.71 2.40
N GLU A 75 6.05 13.11 1.25
CA GLU A 75 5.12 13.02 0.12
C GLU A 75 3.84 12.28 0.50
N ALA A 76 3.94 11.15 1.21
CA ALA A 76 2.79 10.41 1.70
C ALA A 76 1.92 11.25 2.66
N ARG A 77 2.55 12.00 3.58
CA ARG A 77 1.84 12.89 4.50
C ARG A 77 1.15 14.04 3.79
N THR A 78 1.81 14.66 2.81
CA THR A 78 1.19 15.70 1.98
C THR A 78 -0.01 15.16 1.21
N ARG A 79 0.10 13.93 0.67
CA ARG A 79 -1.01 13.25 0.00
C ARG A 79 -2.19 13.01 0.95
N GLU A 80 -1.92 12.50 2.14
CA GLU A 80 -2.92 12.26 3.18
C GLU A 80 -3.63 13.56 3.55
N LEU A 81 -2.89 14.62 3.86
CA LEU A 81 -3.45 15.94 4.19
C LEU A 81 -4.32 16.49 3.06
N ARG A 82 -3.92 16.36 1.79
CA ARG A 82 -4.73 16.79 0.65
C ARG A 82 -6.04 16.00 0.54
N GLN A 83 -6.00 14.69 0.79
CA GLN A 83 -7.21 13.86 0.80
C GLN A 83 -8.14 14.24 1.95
N GLU A 84 -7.58 14.53 3.13
CA GLU A 84 -8.34 15.02 4.27
C GLU A 84 -8.95 16.40 4.00
N LEU A 85 -8.21 17.34 3.40
CA LEU A 85 -8.73 18.65 3.01
C LEU A 85 -9.90 18.53 2.03
N ALA A 86 -9.79 17.65 1.02
CA ALA A 86 -10.85 17.44 0.05
C ALA A 86 -12.10 16.76 0.63
N LYS A 87 -11.96 16.00 1.73
CA LYS A 87 -13.05 15.30 2.43
C LYS A 87 -13.58 16.06 3.65
N SER A 88 -12.95 17.16 4.03
CA SER A 88 -13.31 17.94 5.22
C SER A 88 -14.64 18.68 5.03
N GLU A 89 -15.62 18.36 5.87
CA GLU A 89 -16.92 19.06 5.93
C GLU A 89 -16.76 20.54 6.31
N LYS A 90 -15.76 20.86 7.13
CA LYS A 90 -15.50 22.22 7.61
C LYS A 90 -15.06 23.16 6.49
N LEU A 91 -14.39 22.62 5.47
CA LEU A 91 -13.84 23.42 4.37
C LEU A 91 -14.74 23.41 3.13
N THR A 92 -15.86 22.69 3.15
CA THR A 92 -16.77 22.59 2.00
C THR A 92 -17.27 23.96 1.55
N ARG A 93 -17.76 24.79 2.49
CA ARG A 93 -18.24 26.16 2.19
C ARG A 93 -17.14 27.04 1.59
N TYR A 94 -15.93 26.97 2.15
CA TYR A 94 -14.78 27.72 1.65
C TYR A 94 -14.42 27.35 0.20
N PHE A 95 -14.48 26.05 -0.13
CA PHE A 95 -14.22 25.57 -1.48
C PHE A 95 -15.36 25.82 -2.47
N GLU A 96 -16.60 25.96 -2.00
CA GLU A 96 -17.73 26.43 -2.81
C GLU A 96 -17.54 27.89 -3.23
N GLU A 97 -17.08 28.74 -2.31
CA GLU A 97 -16.76 30.15 -2.58
C GLU A 97 -15.50 30.30 -3.44
N ASN A 98 -14.53 29.39 -3.29
CA ASN A 98 -13.23 29.42 -3.98
C ASN A 98 -12.98 28.14 -4.80
N PRO A 99 -13.65 27.95 -5.96
CA PRO A 99 -13.53 26.74 -6.75
C PRO A 99 -12.13 26.53 -7.36
N SER A 100 -11.34 27.60 -7.48
CA SER A 100 -9.94 27.53 -7.93
C SER A 100 -9.08 26.77 -6.92
N GLU A 101 -9.22 27.04 -5.62
CA GLU A 101 -8.46 26.37 -4.55
C GLU A 101 -8.72 24.86 -4.53
N MET A 102 -9.99 24.47 -4.72
CA MET A 102 -10.39 23.07 -4.81
C MET A 102 -9.69 22.37 -5.99
N LYS A 103 -9.59 23.04 -7.14
CA LYS A 103 -8.86 22.53 -8.30
C LYS A 103 -7.37 22.37 -7.99
N HIS A 104 -6.74 23.31 -7.30
CA HIS A 104 -5.33 23.17 -6.89
C HIS A 104 -5.14 21.94 -5.98
N VAL A 105 -5.99 21.74 -4.98
CA VAL A 105 -5.90 20.56 -4.07
C VAL A 105 -6.03 19.24 -4.84
N ARG A 106 -6.84 19.19 -5.91
CA ARG A 106 -7.03 17.99 -6.75
C ARG A 106 -5.96 17.78 -7.82
N HIS A 107 -5.39 18.85 -8.37
CA HIS A 107 -4.53 18.81 -9.55
C HIS A 107 -3.05 19.06 -9.27
N ASP A 108 -2.68 19.52 -8.08
CA ASP A 108 -1.29 19.83 -7.75
C ASP A 108 -0.44 18.56 -7.58
N GLY A 109 0.08 18.10 -8.72
CA GLY A 109 1.20 17.18 -8.87
C GLY A 109 0.89 15.72 -8.55
N GLU A 110 1.21 14.86 -9.50
CA GLU A 110 1.55 13.46 -9.25
C GLU A 110 2.70 13.43 -8.24
N LEU A 111 2.38 13.47 -6.93
CA LEU A 111 3.32 13.15 -5.88
C LEU A 111 3.90 11.80 -6.27
N ARG A 112 5.19 11.77 -6.60
CA ARG A 112 5.85 10.58 -7.12
C ARG A 112 5.53 9.47 -6.15
N THR A 113 4.62 8.57 -6.55
CA THR A 113 4.15 7.53 -5.63
C THR A 113 5.39 6.79 -5.16
N ALA A 114 5.55 6.65 -3.84
CA ALA A 114 6.68 5.93 -3.26
C ALA A 114 6.86 4.63 -4.05
N ARG A 115 8.09 4.35 -4.50
CA ARG A 115 8.39 3.24 -5.41
C ARG A 115 7.94 1.92 -4.77
N GLN A 116 6.71 1.51 -5.07
CA GLN A 116 6.10 0.36 -4.44
C GLN A 116 6.53 -0.88 -5.21
N GLN A 117 7.29 -1.74 -4.54
CA GLN A 117 7.69 -3.02 -5.10
C GLN A 117 6.49 -3.97 -5.07
N ALA A 118 5.82 -4.16 -6.20
CA ALA A 118 4.61 -4.98 -6.30
C ALA A 118 4.81 -6.42 -5.79
N HIS A 119 6.02 -6.97 -5.95
CA HIS A 119 6.40 -8.31 -5.50
C HIS A 119 6.53 -8.45 -3.98
N LEU A 120 6.60 -7.35 -3.22
CA LEU A 120 6.58 -7.40 -1.76
C LEU A 120 5.17 -7.63 -1.20
N ARG A 121 4.11 -7.43 -2.02
CA ARG A 121 2.72 -7.70 -1.61
C ARG A 121 2.46 -9.19 -1.37
N HIS A 122 3.09 -10.05 -2.15
CA HIS A 122 2.89 -11.49 -2.08
C HIS A 122 4.12 -12.16 -1.46
N VAL A 123 3.89 -12.99 -0.46
CA VAL A 123 4.94 -13.81 0.17
C VAL A 123 4.99 -15.16 -0.56
N PRO A 124 6.12 -15.51 -1.20
CA PRO A 124 6.26 -16.79 -1.86
C PRO A 124 6.17 -17.97 -0.89
N ASP A 125 5.64 -19.08 -1.40
CA ASP A 125 5.40 -20.29 -0.62
C ASP A 125 6.67 -20.86 0.04
N TYR A 126 7.83 -20.67 -0.58
CA TYR A 126 9.11 -21.17 -0.05
C TYR A 126 9.61 -20.40 1.18
N LEU A 127 9.08 -19.21 1.45
CA LEU A 127 9.40 -18.44 2.66
C LEU A 127 8.44 -18.74 3.82
N MET A 128 7.30 -19.36 3.53
CA MET A 128 6.27 -19.62 4.51
C MET A 128 6.60 -20.88 5.33
N PRO A 129 6.71 -20.77 6.67
CA PRO A 129 6.84 -21.95 7.52
C PRO A 129 5.67 -22.90 7.28
N LYS A 130 5.93 -24.22 7.31
CA LYS A 130 4.90 -25.26 7.09
C LYS A 130 3.71 -25.10 8.05
N GLU A 131 3.95 -24.57 9.24
CA GLU A 131 2.94 -24.29 10.26
C GLU A 131 2.17 -22.99 9.96
N GLY A 132 2.86 -21.93 9.51
CA GLY A 132 2.24 -20.67 9.12
C GLY A 132 1.31 -20.79 7.90
N ARG A 133 1.52 -21.78 7.03
CA ARG A 133 0.60 -22.10 5.94
C ARG A 133 -0.79 -22.49 6.45
N LYS A 134 -0.89 -23.27 7.54
CA LYS A 134 -2.17 -23.75 8.07
C LYS A 134 -3.03 -22.62 8.64
N GLY A 135 -2.39 -21.69 9.36
CA GLY A 135 -3.07 -20.53 9.94
C GLY A 135 -3.55 -19.49 8.91
N LEU A 136 -2.98 -19.49 7.69
CA LEU A 136 -3.39 -18.61 6.59
C LEU A 136 -4.36 -19.29 5.63
N SER A 137 -4.36 -20.63 5.53
CA SER A 137 -5.20 -21.38 4.59
C SER A 137 -6.60 -21.72 5.11
N GLU A 138 -6.85 -21.67 6.42
CA GLU A 138 -8.18 -22.00 6.98
C GLU A 138 -9.21 -20.87 6.85
N GLN A 139 -8.78 -19.66 6.47
CA GLN A 139 -9.68 -18.60 6.06
C GLN A 139 -9.33 -18.21 4.63
N GLU A 140 -10.02 -18.81 3.66
CA GLU A 140 -10.19 -18.23 2.33
C GLU A 140 -10.87 -16.86 2.46
N VAL A 141 -10.16 -15.86 2.97
CA VAL A 141 -10.57 -14.48 2.81
C VAL A 141 -10.24 -14.13 1.38
N GLY A 142 -11.18 -14.45 0.49
CA GLY A 142 -11.11 -14.05 -0.92
C GLY A 142 -10.73 -12.58 -1.03
N PHE A 143 -9.93 -12.26 -2.04
CA PHE A 143 -9.44 -10.91 -2.33
C PHE A 143 -10.56 -9.87 -2.11
N VAL A 144 -10.46 -9.08 -1.04
CA VAL A 144 -11.34 -7.95 -0.77
C VAL A 144 -10.73 -6.76 -1.50
N PRO A 145 -11.27 -6.33 -2.66
CA PRO A 145 -10.77 -5.12 -3.29
C PRO A 145 -11.07 -3.93 -2.37
N LEU A 146 -10.05 -3.11 -2.10
CA LEU A 146 -10.21 -1.87 -1.33
C LEU A 146 -11.20 -0.89 -1.99
N ASN A 147 -11.54 -1.11 -3.26
CA ASN A 147 -12.50 -0.32 -4.02
C ASN A 147 -13.55 -1.23 -4.66
N LYS A 148 -14.83 -0.95 -4.39
CA LYS A 148 -16.00 -1.65 -4.94
C LYS A 148 -16.01 -1.51 -6.48
N PRO A 149 -15.84 -2.59 -7.28
CA PRO A 149 -16.00 -2.50 -8.73
C PRO A 149 -17.50 -2.62 -9.05
N GLY A 150 -18.26 -1.54 -8.87
CA GLY A 150 -19.69 -1.58 -9.20
C GLY A 150 -20.57 -0.54 -8.54
N SER A 151 -20.29 0.74 -8.76
CA SER A 151 -21.35 1.76 -8.75
C SER A 151 -21.52 2.30 -10.16
N LYS A 152 -22.00 1.43 -11.07
CA LYS A 152 -22.72 1.91 -12.26
C LYS A 152 -24.10 2.37 -11.78
N GLU A 153 -24.15 3.56 -11.21
CA GLU A 153 -25.42 4.28 -11.11
C GLU A 153 -25.89 4.59 -12.52
N ARG A 154 -27.01 3.96 -12.87
CA ARG A 154 -27.81 4.27 -14.05
C ARG A 154 -28.63 5.51 -13.73
N GLY A 155 -28.53 6.54 -14.58
CA GLY A 155 -29.49 7.66 -14.65
C GLY A 155 -28.80 9.03 -14.62
N GLY A 156 -28.88 9.90 -15.63
CA GLY A 156 -29.64 9.83 -16.86
C GLY A 156 -29.09 10.84 -17.87
N HIS A 157 -28.79 10.37 -19.08
CA HIS A 157 -28.67 11.24 -20.24
C HIS A 157 -30.04 11.41 -20.87
N ARG A 158 -30.73 12.48 -20.49
CA ARG A 158 -31.77 13.09 -21.32
C ARG A 158 -31.10 13.67 -22.57
N LYS A 159 -31.25 13.01 -23.72
CA LYS A 159 -31.33 13.72 -25.02
C LYS A 159 -31.86 12.81 -26.12
N GLY A 160 -32.95 13.25 -26.74
CA GLY A 160 -33.20 13.01 -28.17
C GLY A 160 -33.99 11.76 -28.54
N ARG A 161 -35.30 11.77 -28.26
CA ARG A 161 -36.27 10.98 -29.04
C ARG A 161 -36.37 11.64 -30.43
N GLY A 162 -35.66 11.09 -31.42
CA GLY A 162 -35.69 11.53 -32.81
C GLY A 162 -35.63 10.34 -33.75
N LYS A 163 -36.76 10.04 -34.41
CA LYS A 163 -36.90 9.03 -35.47
C LYS A 163 -35.95 9.32 -36.65
N ARG A 164 -35.44 8.24 -37.26
CA ARG A 164 -35.33 7.96 -38.72
C ARG A 164 -33.95 7.39 -39.09
N GLY A 165 -33.95 6.38 -39.96
CA GLY A 165 -32.84 6.14 -40.88
C GLY A 165 -32.17 4.79 -40.79
N ARG A 166 -32.69 3.83 -41.56
CA ARG A 166 -31.99 2.66 -42.09
C ARG A 166 -30.71 3.08 -42.81
N LEU A 167 -29.54 2.54 -42.46
CA LEU A 167 -28.48 2.25 -43.44
C LEU A 167 -27.48 1.21 -42.91
N VAL A 168 -27.29 0.18 -43.73
CA VAL A 168 -26.21 -0.81 -43.73
C VAL A 168 -24.87 -0.11 -43.96
N ARG A 169 -23.75 -0.65 -43.41
CA ARG A 169 -22.49 -0.98 -44.14
C ARG A 169 -21.23 -0.95 -43.26
N GLY A 170 -20.45 -2.04 -43.36
CA GLY A 170 -18.99 -1.93 -43.52
C GLY A 170 -18.13 -2.17 -42.27
N GLY A 171 -17.55 -3.36 -42.19
CA GLY A 171 -16.56 -3.72 -41.19
C GLY A 171 -15.20 -3.04 -41.35
N ARG A 172 -14.39 -3.12 -40.28
CA ARG A 172 -12.94 -2.94 -40.33
C ARG A 172 -12.29 -4.06 -39.53
N ARG A 173 -11.73 -5.02 -40.28
CA ARG A 173 -10.86 -6.09 -39.79
C ARG A 173 -9.55 -5.47 -39.29
N LYS A 174 -9.04 -6.04 -38.20
CA LYS A 174 -7.71 -5.80 -37.64
C LYS A 174 -6.67 -6.11 -38.72
N ASN A 175 -5.90 -5.12 -39.14
CA ASN A 175 -4.75 -5.33 -40.00
C ASN A 175 -3.56 -5.78 -39.14
N ASP A 176 -2.98 -6.91 -39.54
CA ASP A 176 -1.85 -7.57 -38.90
C ASP A 176 -0.53 -6.90 -39.33
N PRO A 177 0.28 -6.36 -38.39
CA PRO A 177 1.43 -5.51 -38.68
C PRO A 177 2.60 -6.20 -39.39
N LEU A 178 2.59 -7.53 -39.58
CA LEU A 178 3.63 -8.21 -40.38
C LEU A 178 3.40 -8.17 -41.89
N LYS A 179 2.22 -7.73 -42.37
CA LYS A 179 1.92 -7.65 -43.81
C LYS A 179 2.29 -6.30 -44.46
N THR A 180 2.67 -5.29 -43.68
CA THR A 180 2.99 -3.95 -44.18
C THR A 180 4.49 -3.69 -44.39
N LEU A 181 5.36 -4.68 -44.18
CA LEU A 181 6.81 -4.50 -44.18
C LEU A 181 7.59 -5.31 -45.24
N GLY A 182 6.95 -5.79 -46.30
CA GLY A 182 7.64 -6.61 -47.31
C GLY A 182 7.31 -6.26 -48.76
N ALA A 183 8.14 -5.40 -49.38
CA ALA A 183 8.61 -5.50 -50.78
C ALA A 183 9.14 -4.13 -51.28
N ARG A 184 10.39 -3.80 -50.98
CA ARG A 184 11.15 -2.82 -51.77
C ARG A 184 12.11 -3.62 -52.65
N ARG A 185 11.64 -4.07 -53.82
CA ARG A 185 12.54 -4.58 -54.87
C ARG A 185 13.04 -3.37 -55.67
N LEU A 186 14.35 -3.20 -55.69
CA LEU A 186 15.04 -2.32 -56.64
C LEU A 186 14.81 -2.84 -58.06
N ALA A 187 14.40 -1.95 -58.96
CA ALA A 187 14.73 -1.96 -60.38
C ALA A 187 15.44 -0.61 -60.60
N LYS A 188 16.58 -0.49 -61.27
CA LYS A 188 17.14 -1.22 -62.40
C LYS A 188 18.67 -1.12 -62.31
#